data_AF-A0A2D8WQL0-F1
#
_entry.id   AF-A0A2D8WQL0-F1
#
_cell.length_a   1.000
_cell.length_b   1.000
_cell.length_c   1.000
_cell.angle_alpha   90.00
_cell.angle_beta   90.00
_cell.angle_gamma   90.00
#
_symmetry.space_group_name_H-M   'P 1'
#
loop_
_entity.id
_entity.type
_entity.pdbx_description
1 polymer ?
#
loop_
_entity_poly.entity_id
_entity_poly.type
_entity_poly.pdbx_seq_one_letter_code
_entity_poly.pdbx_strand_id
1 'polypeptide(L)' 'LDMIIECPTIQETTALGAAWIAGSHFDVWPNQNEFYRSWSRSRHFTGNMCESIRNSKIATWHNHVNTLIKNPDYKS' A
#
# COMPACT_ATOMS: atom_id res chain seq x y z
N LEU A 1 3.69 10.83 2.30
CA LEU A 1 3.87 10.51 0.87
C LEU A 1 3.19 11.61 0.09
N ASP A 2 3.94 12.29 -0.78
CA ASP A 2 3.46 13.43 -1.55
C ASP A 2 3.16 13.01 -2.98
N MET A 3 2.30 11.99 -3.10
CA MET A 3 1.92 11.39 -4.37
C MET A 3 0.48 10.88 -4.30
N ILE A 4 -0.09 10.58 -5.46
CA ILE A 4 -1.42 9.98 -5.56
C ILE A 4 -1.32 8.52 -5.12
N ILE A 5 -2.27 8.09 -4.30
CA ILE A 5 -2.42 6.69 -3.88
C ILE A 5 -3.72 6.16 -4.45
N GLU A 6 -3.67 5.04 -5.19
CA GLU A 6 -4.86 4.38 -5.73
C GLU A 6 -5.14 3.08 -4.97
N CYS A 7 -6.40 2.87 -4.60
CA CYS A 7 -6.85 1.64 -3.96
C CYS A 7 -7.65 0.80 -4.96
N PRO A 8 -7.29 -0.49 -5.12
CA PRO A 8 -8.02 -1.39 -6.00
C PRO A 8 -9.44 -1.61 -5.48
N THR A 9 -10.35 -1.95 -6.38
CA THR A 9 -11.73 -2.31 -6.03
C THR A 9 -11.80 -3.60 -5.22
N ILE A 10 -10.95 -4.58 -5.53
CA ILE A 10 -10.82 -5.84 -4.78
C ILE A 10 -9.70 -5.66 -3.75
N GLN A 11 -10.03 -5.73 -2.46
CA GLN A 11 -9.05 -5.55 -1.37
C GLN A 11 -8.19 -6.80 -1.13
N GLU A 12 -8.77 -7.98 -1.30
CA GLU A 12 -8.09 -9.27 -1.14
C GLU A 12 -7.22 -9.63 -2.36
N THR A 13 -6.34 -8.71 -2.77
CA THR A 13 -5.50 -8.86 -3.97
C THR A 13 -4.56 -10.07 -3.88
N THR A 14 -4.18 -10.49 -2.67
CA THR A 14 -3.38 -11.70 -2.44
C THR A 14 -4.14 -12.95 -2.84
N ALA A 15 -5.39 -13.10 -2.36
CA ALA A 15 -6.23 -14.24 -2.72
C ALA A 15 -6.61 -14.22 -4.21
N LEU A 16 -6.93 -13.04 -4.74
CA LEU A 16 -7.19 -12.85 -6.18
C LEU A 16 -5.99 -13.27 -7.03
N GLY A 17 -4.77 -12.89 -6.62
CA GLY A 17 -3.54 -13.27 -7.32
C GLY A 17 -3.31 -14.78 -7.32
N ALA A 18 -3.48 -15.45 -6.19
CA ALA A 18 -3.38 -16.91 -6.10
C ALA A 18 -4.43 -17.60 -6.99
N ALA A 19 -5.67 -17.11 -6.97
CA ALA A 19 -6.74 -17.65 -7.82
C ALA A 19 -6.44 -17.46 -9.32
N TRP A 20 -5.90 -16.31 -9.72
CA TRP A 20 -5.53 -16.06 -11.11
C TRP A 20 -4.38 -16.95 -11.59
N ILE A 21 -3.35 -17.17 -10.76
CA ILE A 21 -2.26 -18.09 -11.11
C ILE A 21 -2.78 -19.50 -11.33
N ALA A 22 -3.63 -20.00 -10.42
CA ALA A 22 -4.23 -21.33 -10.55
C ALA A 22 -5.14 -21.43 -11.79
N GLY A 23 -6.03 -20.46 -12.00
CA GLY A 23 -6.99 -20.48 -13.09
C GLY A 23 -6.36 -20.29 -14.48
N SER A 24 -5.35 -19.43 -14.60
CA SER A 24 -4.67 -19.17 -15.88
C SER A 24 -3.81 -20.35 -16.34
N HIS A 25 -3.23 -21.13 -15.40
CA HIS A 25 -2.48 -22.34 -15.74
C HIS A 25 -3.34 -23.43 -16.42
N PHE A 26 -4.65 -23.44 -16.17
CA PHE A 26 -5.59 -24.41 -16.76
C PHE A 26 -6.51 -23.78 -17.81
N ASP A 27 -6.18 -22.59 -18.33
CA ASP A 27 -6.98 -21.83 -19.31
C ASP A 27 -8.45 -21.59 -18.88
N VAL A 28 -8.74 -21.65 -17.58
CA VAL A 28 -10.08 -21.39 -17.01
C VAL A 28 -10.29 -19.88 -16.80
N TRP A 29 -9.21 -19.14 -16.55
CA TRP A 29 -9.21 -17.69 -16.31
C TRP A 29 -8.41 -16.94 -17.39
N PRO A 30 -8.65 -15.62 -17.55
CA PRO A 30 -8.04 -14.83 -18.61
C PRO A 30 -6.51 -14.84 -18.57
N ASN A 31 -5.89 -14.62 -19.74
CA ASN A 31 -4.44 -14.44 -19.82
C ASN A 31 -4.00 -13.14 -19.11
N GLN A 32 -2.68 -12.95 -18.97
CA GLN A 32 -2.14 -11.84 -18.19
C GLN A 32 -2.58 -10.45 -18.70
N ASN A 33 -2.65 -10.26 -20.03
CA ASN A 33 -3.04 -8.98 -20.61
C ASN A 33 -4.52 -8.67 -20.34
N GLU A 34 -5.38 -9.67 -20.44
CA GLU A 34 -6.80 -9.54 -20.15
C GLU A 34 -7.06 -9.33 -18.66
N PHE A 35 -6.34 -10.06 -17.80
CA PHE A 35 -6.42 -9.88 -16.36
C PHE A 35 -5.97 -8.47 -15.93
N TYR A 36 -4.88 -7.95 -16.49
CA TYR A 36 -4.45 -6.57 -16.26
C TYR A 36 -5.54 -5.55 -16.63
N ARG A 37 -6.22 -5.73 -17.77
CA ARG A 37 -7.30 -4.84 -18.21
C ARG A 37 -8.51 -4.87 -17.28
N SER A 38 -8.70 -5.94 -16.52
CA SER A 38 -9.78 -6.05 -15.54
C SER A 38 -9.53 -5.25 -14.26
N TRP A 39 -8.29 -4.78 -14.05
CA TRP A 39 -7.97 -3.97 -12.88
C TRP A 39 -8.80 -2.69 -12.87
N SER A 40 -9.36 -2.39 -11.70
CA SER A 40 -10.10 -1.16 -11.46
C SER A 40 -9.75 -0.59 -10.10
N ARG A 41 -9.73 0.75 -10.03
CA ARG A 41 -9.58 1.52 -8.79
C ARG A 41 -10.95 1.88 -8.24
N SER A 42 -11.13 1.72 -6.93
CA SER A 42 -12.32 2.16 -6.22
C SER A 42 -12.16 3.58 -5.66
N ARG A 43 -10.97 3.88 -5.12
CA ARG A 43 -10.68 5.19 -4.53
C ARG A 43 -9.27 5.65 -4.91
N HIS A 44 -9.10 6.96 -5.03
CA HIS A 44 -7.80 7.60 -5.09
C HIS A 44 -7.69 8.64 -3.97
N PHE A 45 -6.50 8.80 -3.44
CA PHE A 45 -6.20 9.75 -2.36
C PHE A 45 -5.11 10.71 -2.83
N THR A 46 -5.32 11.99 -2.57
CA THR A 46 -4.32 13.03 -2.76
C THR A 46 -3.82 13.52 -1.40
N GLY A 47 -2.53 13.82 -1.31
CA GLY A 47 -1.96 14.43 -0.12
C GLY A 47 -2.44 15.87 0.04
N ASN A 48 -3.35 16.11 0.98
CA ASN A 48 -3.91 17.46 1.24
C ASN A 48 -3.34 18.09 2.52
N MET A 49 -2.18 17.61 3.01
CA MET A 49 -1.53 18.10 4.22
C MET A 49 -0.53 19.20 3.88
N CYS A 50 -0.55 20.31 4.64
CA CYS A 50 0.46 21.35 4.53
C CYS A 50 1.87 20.80 4.81
N GLU A 51 2.85 21.26 4.05
CA GLU A 51 4.25 20.83 4.14
C GLU A 51 4.85 21.02 5.53
N SER A 52 4.57 22.14 6.21
CA SER A 52 5.10 22.39 7.56
C SER A 52 4.60 21.35 8.58
N ILE A 53 3.31 20.98 8.48
CA ILE A 53 2.68 19.97 9.33
C ILE A 53 3.26 18.59 9.02
N ARG A 54 3.41 18.26 7.73
CA ARG A 54 4.02 17.00 7.28
C ARG A 54 5.44 16.85 7.82
N ASN A 55 6.27 17.88 7.66
CA ASN A 55 7.66 17.89 8.09
C ASN A 55 7.78 17.74 9.62
N SER A 56 6.92 18.43 10.38
CA SER A 56 6.86 18.30 11.83
C SER A 56 6.49 16.89 12.30
N LYS A 57 5.47 16.27 11.69
CA LYS A 57 5.05 14.89 12.00
C LYS A 57 6.16 13.87 11.68
N ILE A 58 6.82 14.02 10.53
CA ILE A 58 7.93 13.14 10.13
C ILE A 58 9.14 13.29 11.09
N ALA A 59 9.53 14.53 11.42
CA ALA A 59 10.62 14.79 12.36
C ALA A 59 10.34 14.18 13.74
N THR A 60 9.10 14.32 14.22
CA THR A 60 8.65 13.71 15.47
C THR A 60 8.75 12.19 15.42
N TRP A 61 8.27 11.56 14.34
CA TRP A 61 8.40 10.10 14.14
C TRP A 61 9.86 9.64 14.18
N HIS A 62 10.75 10.29 13.42
CA HIS A 62 12.18 9.96 13.42
C HIS A 62 12.80 10.09 14.81
N ASN A 63 12.43 11.12 15.59
CA ASN A 63 12.93 11.27 16.94
C ASN A 63 12.53 10.08 17.85
N HIS A 64 11.28 9.62 17.75
CA HIS A 64 10.79 8.49 18.55
C HIS A 64 11.47 7.18 18.13
N VAL A 65 11.55 6.91 16.82
CA VAL A 65 12.27 5.73 16.30
C VAL A 65 13.73 5.73 16.76
N ASN A 66 14.43 6.86 16.66
CA ASN A 66 15.81 6.98 17.12
C ASN A 66 15.95 6.78 18.63
N THR A 67 14.98 7.27 19.41
CA THR A 67 14.97 7.08 20.87
C THR A 67 14.79 5.61 21.24
N LEU A 68 13.86 4.91 20.57
CA LEU A 68 13.62 3.48 20.77
C LEU A 68 14.83 2.63 20.37
N ILE A 69 15.49 2.94 19.26
CA ILE A 69 16.68 2.20 18.81
C ILE A 69 17.85 2.38 19.80
N LYS A 70 18.04 3.60 20.33
CA LYS A 70 19.15 3.92 21.25
C LYS A 70 18.92 3.41 22.67
N ASN A 71 17.66 3.28 23.08
CA ASN A 71 17.26 2.82 24.39
C ASN A 71 16.29 1.66 24.21
N PRO A 72 16.79 0.42 23.99
CA PRO A 72 15.92 -0.74 23.77
C PRO A 72 14.99 -1.04 24.95
N ASP A 73 15.30 -0.53 26.15
CA ASP A 73 14.46 -0.60 27.35
C ASP A 73 13.48 0.59 27.49
N TYR A 74 13.39 1.49 26.49
CA TYR A 74 12.49 2.64 26.48
C TYR A 74 11.05 2.19 26.24
N LYS A 75 10.44 1.74 27.33
CA LYS A 75 9.06 1.32 27.59
C LYS A 75 8.67 -0.12 27.24
N SER A 76 8.69 -0.93 28.30
CA SER A 76 7.48 -1.50 28.93
C SER A 76 6.57 -0.42 29.53
#